data_AF-A0A1E3GTA6-F1
#
_entry.id   AF-A0A1E3GTA6-F1
#
_cell.length_a   1.000
_cell.length_b   1.000
_cell.length_c   1.000
_cell.angle_alpha   90.00
_cell.angle_beta   90.00
_cell.angle_gamma   90.00
#
_symmetry.space_group_name_H-M   'P 1'
#
loop_
_entity.id
_entity.type
_entity.pdbx_description
1 polymer ?
#
loop_
_entity_poly.entity_id
_entity_poly.type
_entity_poly.pdbx_seq_one_letter_code
_entity_poly.pdbx_strand_id
1 'polypeptide(L)'
;MSIAWHEIRDHLMHSSSNLHFQRSFDAVRHEQAALAPFRDPAALLDGLHRTTGDPARKNLILSALVGAAQGDGPASDCALTLLLLALWPGLDAIRRRSLWRRLGTADEVASDVLARTTEAVRGLDLGRVNWIAATVLRNVERDMIRVRQRDQAREHLASGADLDEVADSGDSGIGATGYARLNEAVRKLLGDDALLVIRVAIEGFSQAEVAVELGLTEAAARKRYQRAMRRLHDALQEIP
;
A
#
# COMPACT_ATOMS: atom_id res chain seq x y z
N MET A 1 0.98 -19.59 -9.76
CA MET A 1 -0.20 -18.88 -9.22
C MET A 1 -0.25 -19.18 -7.73
N SER A 2 -0.12 -18.18 -6.86
CA SER A 2 -0.23 -18.41 -5.40
C SER A 2 -1.72 -18.50 -5.05
N ILE A 3 -2.16 -19.73 -4.82
CA ILE A 3 -3.52 -20.08 -4.38
C ILE A 3 -3.78 -19.46 -2.99
N ALA A 4 -2.75 -19.39 -2.15
CA ALA A 4 -2.81 -18.88 -0.78
C ALA A 4 -3.35 -17.44 -0.66
N TRP A 5 -3.03 -16.52 -1.58
CA TRP A 5 -3.48 -15.13 -1.46
C TRP A 5 -4.99 -14.97 -1.59
N HIS A 6 -5.60 -15.67 -2.56
CA HIS A 6 -7.05 -15.63 -2.74
C HIS A 6 -7.76 -16.40 -1.62
N GLU A 7 -7.20 -17.52 -1.17
CA GLU A 7 -7.72 -18.25 0.00
C GLU A 7 -7.73 -17.41 1.27
N ILE A 8 -6.69 -16.59 1.51
CA ILE A 8 -6.68 -15.67 2.65
C ILE A 8 -7.83 -14.66 2.54
N ARG A 9 -8.05 -14.09 1.36
CA ARG A 9 -9.19 -13.18 1.14
C ARG A 9 -10.52 -13.87 1.43
N ASP A 10 -10.69 -15.08 0.90
CA ASP A 10 -11.92 -15.84 1.03
C ASP A 10 -12.16 -16.24 2.49
N HIS A 11 -11.10 -16.61 3.22
CA HIS A 11 -11.15 -16.86 4.65
C HIS A 11 -11.57 -15.60 5.43
N LEU A 12 -10.99 -14.43 5.14
CA LEU A 12 -11.38 -13.17 5.76
C LEU A 12 -12.84 -12.83 5.44
N MET A 13 -13.27 -12.96 4.19
CA MET A 13 -14.65 -12.74 3.77
C MET A 13 -15.62 -13.68 4.50
N HIS A 14 -15.28 -14.97 4.58
CA HIS A 14 -16.10 -15.96 5.29
C HIS A 14 -16.18 -15.66 6.79
N SER A 15 -15.05 -15.30 7.41
CA SER A 15 -15.00 -14.89 8.81
C SER A 15 -15.84 -13.65 9.09
N SER A 16 -15.92 -12.72 8.13
CA SER A 16 -16.72 -11.49 8.24
C SER A 16 -18.24 -11.70 8.12
N SER A 17 -18.67 -12.90 7.73
CA SER A 17 -20.08 -13.21 7.44
C SER A 17 -20.79 -13.98 8.56
N ASN A 18 -20.11 -14.27 9.68
CA ASN A 18 -20.69 -15.05 10.77
C ASN A 18 -21.39 -14.16 11.83
N LEU A 19 -22.25 -14.76 12.66
CA LEU A 19 -23.05 -14.03 13.67
C LEU A 19 -22.18 -13.36 14.74
N HIS A 20 -21.04 -13.96 15.11
CA HIS A 20 -20.13 -13.36 16.08
C HIS A 20 -19.52 -12.08 15.53
N PHE A 21 -19.08 -12.10 14.27
CA PHE A 21 -18.56 -10.95 13.56
C PHE A 21 -19.61 -9.86 13.41
N GLN A 22 -20.86 -10.22 13.09
CA GLN A 22 -21.96 -9.26 13.02
C GLN A 22 -22.17 -8.55 14.37
N ARG A 23 -22.11 -9.26 15.50
CA ARG A 23 -22.21 -8.65 16.83
C ARG A 23 -21.06 -7.69 17.13
N SER A 24 -19.82 -8.09 16.80
CA SER A 24 -18.66 -7.22 16.94
C SER A 24 -18.76 -5.99 16.03
N PHE A 25 -19.27 -6.15 14.81
CA PHE A 25 -19.53 -5.06 13.88
C PHE A 25 -20.60 -4.10 14.42
N ASP A 26 -21.70 -4.62 14.97
CA ASP A 26 -22.74 -3.80 15.60
C ASP A 26 -22.19 -2.98 16.77
N ALA A 27 -21.27 -3.53 17.57
CA ALA A 27 -20.57 -2.79 18.62
C ALA A 27 -19.74 -1.63 18.05
N VAL A 28 -18.90 -1.88 17.04
CA VAL A 28 -18.13 -0.81 16.36
C VAL A 28 -19.08 0.24 15.78
N ARG A 29 -20.18 -0.18 15.16
CA ARG A 29 -21.18 0.72 14.55
C ARG A 29 -21.85 1.63 15.59
N HIS A 30 -22.13 1.13 16.79
CA HIS A 30 -22.73 1.92 17.85
C HIS A 30 -21.79 3.00 18.40
N GLU A 31 -20.49 2.72 18.43
CA GLU A 31 -19.48 3.68 18.90
C GLU A 31 -19.06 4.69 17.82
N GLN A 32 -19.16 4.30 16.55
CA GLN A 32 -18.63 5.07 15.42
C GLN A 32 -19.75 5.59 14.50
N ALA A 33 -20.08 6.87 14.64
CA ALA A 33 -21.14 7.52 13.85
C ALA A 33 -20.97 7.38 12.33
N ALA A 34 -19.71 7.31 11.84
CA ALA A 34 -19.42 7.13 10.42
C ALA A 34 -19.92 5.79 9.85
N LEU A 35 -20.08 4.76 10.70
CA LEU A 35 -20.51 3.43 10.32
C LEU A 35 -22.02 3.21 10.49
N ALA A 36 -22.72 4.07 11.24
CA ALA A 36 -24.16 3.96 11.51
C ALA A 36 -25.04 3.70 10.27
N PRO A 37 -24.76 4.25 9.07
CA PRO A 37 -25.58 3.98 7.88
C PRO A 37 -25.49 2.55 7.33
N PHE A 38 -24.51 1.75 7.74
CA PHE A 38 -24.27 0.42 7.19
C PHE A 38 -24.87 -0.66 8.09
N ARG A 39 -25.77 -1.47 7.51
CA ARG A 39 -26.51 -2.49 8.26
C ARG A 39 -25.63 -3.69 8.65
N ASP A 40 -24.72 -4.07 7.74
CA ASP A 40 -23.89 -5.25 7.84
C ASP A 40 -22.50 -5.00 7.22
N PRO A 41 -21.51 -5.86 7.51
CA PRO A 41 -20.16 -5.80 6.96
C PRO A 41 -20.10 -5.73 5.42
N ALA A 42 -20.96 -6.46 4.72
CA ALA A 42 -20.94 -6.51 3.26
C ALA A 42 -21.35 -5.17 2.65
N ALA A 43 -22.42 -4.56 3.16
CA ALA A 43 -22.87 -3.23 2.74
C ALA A 43 -21.81 -2.15 2.96
N LEU A 44 -21.03 -2.25 4.04
CA LEU A 44 -19.89 -1.36 4.31
C LEU A 44 -18.79 -1.53 3.26
N LEU A 45 -18.37 -2.77 3.00
CA LEU A 45 -17.31 -3.08 2.04
C LEU A 45 -17.73 -2.67 0.61
N ASP A 46 -18.96 -2.95 0.21
CA ASP A 46 -19.52 -2.51 -1.08
C ASP A 46 -19.51 -0.98 -1.20
N GLY A 47 -19.79 -0.26 -0.11
CA GLY A 47 -19.70 1.20 -0.06
C GLY A 47 -18.25 1.71 -0.23
N LEU A 48 -17.28 1.04 0.38
CA LEU A 48 -15.87 1.41 0.32
C LEU A 48 -15.25 1.08 -1.06
N HIS A 49 -15.64 -0.02 -1.69
CA HIS A 49 -15.11 -0.46 -2.98
C HIS A 49 -15.77 0.20 -4.20
N ARG A 50 -16.95 0.81 -4.06
CA ARG A 50 -17.61 1.53 -5.17
C ARG A 50 -16.72 2.66 -5.72
N THR A 51 -16.41 2.66 -7.02
CA THR A 51 -15.56 3.69 -7.64
C THR A 51 -16.17 5.09 -7.55
N THR A 52 -17.50 5.18 -7.60
CA THR A 52 -18.25 6.44 -7.48
C THR A 52 -18.65 6.66 -6.01
N GLY A 53 -18.06 7.67 -5.37
CA GLY A 53 -18.39 8.03 -4.00
C GLY A 53 -17.48 9.12 -3.46
N ASP A 54 -17.93 9.82 -2.43
CA ASP A 54 -17.16 10.88 -1.78
C ASP A 54 -15.89 10.30 -1.10
N PRO A 55 -14.68 10.66 -1.56
CA PRO A 55 -13.44 10.19 -0.95
C PRO A 55 -13.30 10.60 0.51
N ALA A 56 -13.79 11.79 0.91
CA ALA A 56 -13.70 12.27 2.28
C ALA A 56 -14.54 11.40 3.22
N ARG A 57 -15.77 11.05 2.82
CA ARG A 57 -16.61 10.11 3.57
C ARG A 57 -15.98 8.73 3.71
N LYS A 58 -15.39 8.18 2.65
CA LYS A 58 -14.65 6.90 2.75
C LYS A 58 -13.50 6.99 3.73
N ASN A 59 -12.77 8.10 3.70
CA ASN A 59 -11.66 8.33 4.60
C ASN A 59 -12.10 8.43 6.06
N LEU A 60 -13.25 9.05 6.35
CA LEU A 60 -13.84 9.07 7.70
C LEU A 60 -14.18 7.66 8.20
N ILE A 61 -14.77 6.82 7.34
CA ILE A 61 -15.06 5.43 7.66
C ILE A 61 -13.76 4.67 7.97
N LEU A 62 -12.74 4.80 7.12
CA LEU A 62 -11.45 4.14 7.34
C LEU A 62 -10.77 4.65 8.61
N SER A 63 -10.89 5.94 8.93
CA SER A 63 -10.33 6.52 10.16
C SER A 63 -11.01 5.95 11.40
N ALA A 64 -12.34 5.82 11.38
CA ALA A 64 -13.11 5.20 12.46
C ALA A 64 -12.75 3.72 12.64
N LEU A 65 -12.58 2.98 11.54
CA LEU A 65 -12.12 1.60 11.59
C LEU A 65 -10.69 1.48 12.15
N VAL A 66 -9.77 2.38 11.80
CA VAL A 66 -8.42 2.38 12.37
C VAL A 66 -8.49 2.64 13.88
N GLY A 67 -9.27 3.61 14.33
CA GLY A 67 -9.45 3.89 15.76
C GLY A 67 -9.99 2.67 16.52
N ALA A 68 -11.03 2.00 15.98
CA ALA A 68 -11.56 0.78 16.56
C ALA A 68 -10.53 -0.38 16.54
N ALA A 69 -9.78 -0.51 15.45
CA ALA A 69 -8.74 -1.52 15.30
C ALA A 69 -7.55 -1.27 16.24
N GLN A 70 -7.34 -0.05 16.74
CA GLN A 70 -6.27 0.26 17.70
C GLN A 70 -6.65 0.00 19.17
N GLY A 71 -7.92 -0.28 19.47
CA GLY A 71 -8.35 -0.65 20.82
C GLY A 71 -8.05 -2.12 21.18
N ASP A 72 -8.36 -2.48 22.43
CA ASP A 72 -8.03 -3.80 23.03
C ASP A 72 -9.23 -4.77 23.11
N GLY A 73 -10.35 -4.48 22.43
CA GLY A 73 -11.59 -5.27 22.53
C GLY A 73 -11.85 -6.22 21.35
N PRO A 74 -12.87 -7.10 21.43
CA PRO A 74 -13.31 -7.96 20.31
C PRO A 74 -13.71 -7.19 19.04
N ALA A 75 -14.07 -5.92 19.21
CA ALA A 75 -14.32 -4.96 18.15
C ALA A 75 -13.06 -4.62 17.34
N SER A 76 -11.86 -4.73 17.93
CA SER A 76 -10.58 -4.43 17.28
C SER A 76 -10.29 -5.39 16.13
N ASP A 77 -10.39 -6.70 16.36
CA ASP A 77 -10.13 -7.70 15.31
C ASP A 77 -11.16 -7.65 14.19
N CYS A 78 -12.41 -7.34 14.54
CA CYS A 78 -13.47 -7.06 13.57
C CYS A 78 -13.10 -5.86 12.67
N ALA A 79 -12.69 -4.74 13.28
CA ALA A 79 -12.30 -3.54 12.55
C ALA A 79 -11.04 -3.75 11.69
N LEU A 80 -10.04 -4.49 12.20
CA LEU A 80 -8.84 -4.86 11.45
C LEU A 80 -9.20 -5.74 10.23
N THR A 81 -10.07 -6.73 10.41
CA THR A 81 -10.55 -7.58 9.31
C THR A 81 -11.24 -6.74 8.22
N LEU A 82 -12.11 -5.81 8.62
CA LEU A 82 -12.76 -4.88 7.69
C LEU A 82 -11.76 -3.97 6.97
N LEU A 83 -10.71 -3.49 7.65
CA LEU A 83 -9.64 -2.71 7.03
C LEU A 83 -8.87 -3.52 5.99
N LEU A 84 -8.48 -4.75 6.33
CA LEU A 84 -7.77 -5.64 5.39
C LEU A 84 -8.62 -5.90 4.14
N LEU A 85 -9.90 -6.17 4.31
CA LEU A 85 -10.84 -6.37 3.20
C LEU A 85 -11.09 -5.08 2.40
N ALA A 86 -11.25 -3.93 3.07
CA ALA A 86 -11.44 -2.64 2.43
C ALA A 86 -10.22 -2.24 1.59
N LEU A 87 -9.02 -2.46 2.11
CA LEU A 87 -7.75 -2.13 1.45
C LEU A 87 -7.29 -3.22 0.47
N TRP A 88 -7.97 -4.37 0.43
CA TRP A 88 -7.56 -5.55 -0.34
C TRP A 88 -7.16 -5.25 -1.80
N PRO A 89 -7.92 -4.45 -2.58
CA PRO A 89 -7.50 -4.14 -3.96
C PRO A 89 -6.13 -3.45 -4.03
N GLY A 90 -5.83 -2.57 -3.07
CA GLY A 90 -4.54 -1.91 -2.94
C GLY A 90 -3.44 -2.87 -2.48
N LEU A 91 -3.76 -3.74 -1.51
CA LEU A 91 -2.83 -4.76 -1.01
C LEU A 91 -2.47 -5.79 -2.08
N ASP A 92 -3.45 -6.26 -2.87
CA ASP A 92 -3.18 -7.14 -4.01
C ASP A 92 -2.31 -6.45 -5.05
N ALA A 93 -2.53 -5.16 -5.32
CA ALA A 93 -1.66 -4.40 -6.20
C ALA A 93 -0.22 -4.31 -5.67
N ILE A 94 -0.03 -4.09 -4.36
CA ILE A 94 1.30 -4.11 -3.71
C ILE A 94 1.93 -5.50 -3.87
N ARG A 95 1.21 -6.57 -3.51
CA ARG A 95 1.70 -7.95 -3.64
C ARG A 95 2.16 -8.25 -5.06
N ARG A 96 1.35 -7.93 -6.08
CA ARG A 96 1.70 -8.11 -7.49
C ARG A 96 2.96 -7.35 -7.86
N ARG A 97 3.10 -6.10 -7.42
CA ARG A 97 4.32 -5.31 -7.67
C ARG A 97 5.54 -5.86 -6.92
N SER A 98 5.39 -6.33 -5.69
CA SER A 98 6.46 -6.94 -4.89
C SER A 98 6.96 -8.24 -5.50
N LEU A 99 6.06 -9.09 -6.00
CA LEU A 99 6.40 -10.28 -6.77
C LEU A 99 7.14 -9.93 -8.06
N TRP A 100 6.66 -8.91 -8.78
CA TRP A 100 7.30 -8.44 -10.00
C TRP A 100 8.72 -7.89 -9.73
N ARG A 101 8.92 -7.21 -8.60
CA ARG A 101 10.24 -6.74 -8.11
C ARG A 101 11.10 -7.84 -7.50
N ARG A 102 10.63 -9.09 -7.45
CA ARG A 102 11.34 -10.24 -6.83
C ARG A 102 11.75 -9.98 -5.38
N LEU A 103 10.87 -9.33 -4.60
CA LEU A 103 11.17 -9.03 -3.19
C LEU A 103 11.16 -10.27 -2.28
N GLY A 104 10.58 -11.38 -2.75
CA GLY A 104 10.52 -12.66 -2.05
C GLY A 104 9.66 -13.66 -2.82
N THR A 105 9.47 -14.85 -2.25
CA THR A 105 8.52 -15.84 -2.76
C THR A 105 7.07 -15.36 -2.58
N ALA A 106 6.12 -16.01 -3.24
CA ALA A 106 4.73 -15.56 -3.19
C ALA A 106 4.11 -15.63 -1.79
N ASP A 107 4.49 -16.61 -0.99
CA ASP A 107 3.94 -16.82 0.36
C ASP A 107 4.61 -15.90 1.39
N GLU A 108 5.91 -15.65 1.25
CA GLU A 108 6.63 -14.63 2.02
C GLU A 108 6.03 -13.25 1.77
N VAL A 109 5.86 -12.86 0.50
CA VAL A 109 5.27 -11.56 0.12
C VAL A 109 3.84 -11.44 0.65
N ALA A 110 3.03 -12.50 0.58
CA ALA A 110 1.68 -12.49 1.13
C ALA A 110 1.68 -12.25 2.65
N SER A 111 2.52 -12.99 3.36
CA SER A 111 2.67 -12.87 4.82
C SER A 111 3.17 -11.49 5.23
N ASP A 112 4.18 -10.97 4.53
CA ASP A 112 4.75 -9.64 4.78
C ASP A 112 3.74 -8.51 4.55
N VAL A 113 2.94 -8.59 3.48
CA VAL A 113 1.90 -7.59 3.21
C VAL A 113 0.90 -7.55 4.37
N LEU A 114 0.44 -8.71 4.86
CA LEU A 114 -0.56 -8.78 5.93
C LEU A 114 0.02 -8.33 7.27
N ALA A 115 1.23 -8.80 7.62
CA ALA A 115 1.91 -8.45 8.85
C ALA A 115 2.17 -6.94 8.93
N ARG A 116 2.75 -6.35 7.87
CA ARG A 116 3.04 -4.92 7.82
C ARG A 116 1.81 -4.07 7.75
N THR A 117 0.74 -4.52 7.09
CA THR A 117 -0.53 -3.78 7.09
C THR A 117 -1.12 -3.73 8.49
N THR A 118 -1.08 -4.86 9.20
CA THR A 118 -1.53 -4.93 10.60
C THR A 118 -0.71 -3.99 11.48
N GLU A 119 0.62 -4.03 11.38
CA GLU A 119 1.51 -3.12 12.11
C GLU A 119 1.25 -1.65 11.75
N ALA A 120 1.12 -1.34 10.45
CA ALA A 120 0.86 0.01 9.97
C ALA A 120 -0.47 0.58 10.47
N VAL A 121 -1.52 -0.25 10.60
CA VAL A 121 -2.80 0.15 11.20
C VAL A 121 -2.65 0.38 12.70
N ARG A 122 -2.02 -0.55 13.42
CA ARG A 122 -1.86 -0.47 14.88
C ARG A 122 -1.00 0.73 15.30
N GLY A 123 -0.01 1.13 14.49
CA GLY A 123 0.88 2.26 14.76
C GLY A 123 0.47 3.59 14.10
N LEU A 124 -0.67 3.67 13.42
CA LEU A 124 -1.05 4.87 12.66
C LEU A 124 -1.43 6.04 13.58
N ASP A 125 -0.74 7.18 13.46
CA ASP A 125 -1.12 8.41 14.13
C ASP A 125 -2.25 9.14 13.37
N LEU A 126 -3.48 8.93 13.81
CA LEU A 126 -4.67 9.55 13.22
C LEU A 126 -4.67 11.09 13.31
N GLY A 127 -3.91 11.70 14.24
CA GLY A 127 -3.78 13.15 14.35
C GLY A 127 -2.92 13.78 13.26
N ARG A 128 -2.10 12.98 12.56
CA ARG A 128 -1.14 13.46 11.55
C ARG A 128 -1.48 13.01 10.13
N VAL A 129 -2.40 12.06 9.98
CA VAL A 129 -2.73 11.43 8.70
C VAL A 129 -4.05 11.96 8.15
N ASN A 130 -3.99 12.53 6.94
CA ASN A 130 -5.18 13.04 6.26
C ASN A 130 -5.89 11.98 5.40
N TRP A 131 -5.15 11.00 4.85
CA TRP A 131 -5.68 9.99 3.92
C TRP A 131 -5.24 8.59 4.33
N ILE A 132 -6.13 7.84 4.98
CA ILE A 132 -5.84 6.56 5.63
C ILE A 132 -5.39 5.51 4.62
N ALA A 133 -6.22 5.18 3.63
CA ALA A 133 -5.90 4.14 2.66
C ALA A 133 -4.56 4.40 1.94
N ALA A 134 -4.40 5.62 1.42
CA ALA A 134 -3.18 6.00 0.72
C ALA A 134 -1.94 5.91 1.62
N THR A 135 -2.06 6.33 2.88
CA THR A 135 -0.94 6.31 3.82
C THR A 135 -0.57 4.89 4.24
N VAL A 136 -1.55 4.06 4.61
CA VAL A 136 -1.31 2.67 5.01
C VAL A 136 -0.67 1.90 3.86
N LEU A 137 -1.29 1.93 2.67
CA LEU A 137 -0.78 1.22 1.49
C LEU A 137 0.65 1.65 1.12
N ARG A 138 0.92 2.97 1.18
CA ARG A 138 2.24 3.50 0.86
C ARG A 138 3.29 3.13 1.90
N ASN A 139 2.95 3.15 3.18
CA ASN A 139 3.86 2.75 4.25
C ASN A 139 4.22 1.27 4.12
N VAL A 140 3.22 0.40 3.91
CA VAL A 140 3.41 -1.04 3.71
C VAL A 140 4.36 -1.31 2.54
N GLU A 141 4.09 -0.75 1.36
CA GLU A 141 4.94 -0.98 0.18
C GLU A 141 6.36 -0.47 0.39
N ARG A 142 6.51 0.74 0.95
CA ARG A 142 7.82 1.33 1.26
C ARG A 142 8.61 0.46 2.22
N ASP A 143 7.98 -0.04 3.28
CA ASP A 143 8.68 -0.78 4.32
C ASP A 143 9.07 -2.19 3.85
N MET A 144 8.27 -2.83 2.98
CA MET A 144 8.67 -4.06 2.28
C MET A 144 9.93 -3.86 1.43
N ILE A 145 9.96 -2.79 0.64
CA ILE A 145 11.10 -2.49 -0.24
C ILE A 145 12.36 -2.23 0.59
N ARG A 146 12.24 -1.43 1.65
CA ARG A 146 13.37 -1.08 2.53
C ARG A 146 14.00 -2.28 3.22
N VAL A 147 13.20 -3.26 3.66
CA VAL A 147 13.74 -4.47 4.30
C VAL A 147 14.52 -5.28 3.28
N ARG A 148 13.95 -5.53 2.09
CA ARG A 148 14.68 -6.28 1.05
C ARG A 148 15.98 -5.59 0.63
N GLN A 149 15.99 -4.26 0.53
CA GLN A 149 17.21 -3.50 0.24
C GLN A 149 18.27 -3.64 1.33
N ARG A 150 17.87 -3.64 2.62
CA ARG A 150 18.81 -3.87 3.72
C ARG A 150 19.38 -5.28 3.70
N ASP A 151 18.56 -6.27 3.38
CA ASP A 151 19.00 -7.66 3.30
C ASP A 151 19.94 -7.85 2.11
N GLN A 152 19.63 -7.27 0.95
CA GLN A 152 20.56 -7.24 -0.19
C GLN A 152 21.88 -6.55 0.18
N ALA A 153 21.85 -5.37 0.80
CA ALA A 153 23.08 -4.69 1.22
C ALA A 153 23.92 -5.55 2.20
N ARG A 154 23.27 -6.28 3.10
CA ARG A 154 23.93 -7.24 4.02
C ARG A 154 24.48 -8.45 3.28
N GLU A 155 23.74 -9.02 2.34
CA GLU A 155 24.19 -10.12 1.47
C GLU A 155 25.42 -9.70 0.66
N HIS A 156 25.43 -8.50 0.08
CA HIS A 156 26.57 -7.96 -0.67
C HIS A 156 27.80 -7.73 0.23
N LEU A 157 27.60 -7.26 1.47
CA LEU A 157 28.68 -7.09 2.45
C LEU A 157 29.22 -8.43 2.98
N ALA A 158 28.36 -9.45 3.08
CA ALA A 158 28.71 -10.79 3.55
C ALA A 158 29.37 -11.63 2.46
N SER A 159 29.02 -11.43 1.18
CA SER A 159 29.50 -12.19 0.03
C SER A 159 30.79 -11.61 -0.58
N GLY A 160 31.75 -11.18 0.25
CA GLY A 160 32.98 -10.53 -0.21
C GLY A 160 33.61 -11.20 -1.45
N ALA A 161 33.70 -10.45 -2.55
CA ALA A 161 34.17 -10.84 -3.89
C ALA A 161 33.25 -11.80 -4.70
N ASP A 162 32.50 -11.24 -5.66
CA ASP A 162 32.78 -11.41 -7.10
C ASP A 162 31.75 -10.62 -7.93
N LEU A 163 32.28 -9.78 -8.83
CA LEU A 163 31.51 -9.02 -9.83
C LEU A 163 31.46 -9.84 -11.12
N ASP A 164 30.52 -10.79 -11.23
CA ASP A 164 29.96 -11.17 -12.54
C ASP A 164 28.75 -12.09 -12.35
N GLU A 165 27.56 -11.57 -12.65
CA GLU A 165 26.48 -12.22 -13.42
C GLU A 165 25.19 -11.39 -13.30
N VAL A 166 25.03 -10.45 -14.21
CA VAL A 166 23.72 -9.86 -14.54
C VAL A 166 23.29 -10.44 -15.89
N ALA A 167 22.62 -11.59 -15.87
CA ALA A 167 21.70 -12.12 -16.89
C ALA A 167 21.17 -13.45 -16.34
N ASP A 168 19.89 -13.82 -16.38
CA ASP A 168 18.95 -13.72 -17.49
C ASP A 168 17.52 -13.77 -16.91
N SER A 169 16.69 -12.76 -17.21
CA SER A 169 15.34 -12.64 -16.68
C SER A 169 14.32 -13.14 -17.71
N GLY A 170 13.97 -14.43 -17.61
CA GLY A 170 12.86 -15.04 -18.32
C GLY A 170 11.52 -14.36 -18.07
N ASP A 171 10.82 -14.17 -19.18
CA ASP A 171 9.62 -13.39 -19.47
C ASP A 171 8.36 -13.78 -18.66
N SER A 172 7.79 -12.80 -17.94
CA SER A 172 6.34 -12.69 -17.59
C SER A 172 6.08 -11.40 -16.79
N GLY A 173 6.09 -10.28 -17.50
CA GLY A 173 5.72 -8.95 -17.01
C GLY A 173 5.75 -7.95 -18.17
N ILE A 174 5.43 -6.67 -17.92
CA ILE A 174 5.78 -5.62 -18.87
C ILE A 174 7.31 -5.69 -18.99
N GLY A 175 7.84 -6.30 -20.06
CA GLY A 175 9.27 -6.55 -20.21
C GLY A 175 10.10 -5.27 -20.06
N ALA A 176 11.43 -5.37 -20.08
CA ALA A 176 12.35 -4.22 -20.01
C ALA A 176 11.91 -3.04 -20.92
N THR A 177 11.27 -3.37 -22.04
CA THR A 177 10.63 -2.45 -22.99
C THR A 177 9.55 -1.55 -22.39
N GLY A 178 8.65 -2.04 -21.55
CA GLY A 178 7.59 -1.18 -21.01
C GLY A 178 7.93 -0.53 -19.67
N TYR A 179 8.94 -1.00 -18.92
CA TYR A 179 9.57 -0.17 -17.89
C TYR A 179 10.28 1.03 -18.51
N ALA A 180 11.02 0.82 -19.61
CA ALA A 180 11.62 1.90 -20.38
C ALA A 180 10.56 2.89 -20.90
N ARG A 181 9.44 2.38 -21.43
CA ARG A 181 8.33 3.21 -21.91
C ARG A 181 7.67 4.03 -20.80
N LEU A 182 7.44 3.43 -19.63
CA LEU A 182 6.93 4.13 -18.45
C LEU A 182 7.90 5.20 -17.98
N ASN A 183 9.20 4.87 -17.88
CA ASN A 183 10.25 5.80 -17.49
C ASN A 183 10.33 7.00 -18.47
N GLU A 184 10.26 6.75 -19.77
CA GLU A 184 10.26 7.80 -20.78
C GLU A 184 9.00 8.69 -20.70
N ALA A 185 7.82 8.10 -20.52
CA ALA A 185 6.58 8.85 -20.36
C ALA A 185 6.60 9.74 -19.10
N VAL A 186 7.06 9.19 -17.97
CA VAL A 186 7.16 9.93 -16.70
C VAL A 186 8.22 11.04 -16.81
N ARG A 187 9.35 10.79 -17.50
CA ARG A 187 10.37 11.82 -17.79
C ARG A 187 9.83 12.95 -18.66
N LYS A 188 9.08 12.64 -19.72
CA LYS A 188 8.46 13.66 -20.58
C LYS A 188 7.49 14.55 -19.81
N LEU A 189 6.73 13.97 -18.88
CA LEU A 189 5.73 14.72 -18.12
C LEU A 189 6.32 15.51 -16.93
N LEU A 190 7.28 14.93 -16.21
CA LEU A 190 7.75 15.48 -14.93
C LEU A 190 9.15 16.10 -14.99
N GLY A 191 9.88 15.94 -16.10
CA GLY A 191 11.23 16.46 -16.28
C GLY A 191 12.18 16.00 -15.17
N ASP A 192 12.91 16.94 -14.57
CA ASP A 192 13.89 16.65 -13.52
C ASP A 192 13.29 16.01 -12.26
N ASP A 193 11.98 16.13 -12.04
CA ASP A 193 11.30 15.49 -10.92
C ASP A 193 10.95 14.01 -11.21
N ALA A 194 11.11 13.53 -12.44
CA ALA A 194 10.77 12.16 -12.83
C ALA A 194 11.58 11.12 -12.08
N LEU A 195 12.90 11.32 -11.95
CA LEU A 195 13.77 10.41 -11.22
C LEU A 195 13.35 10.30 -9.75
N LEU A 196 13.03 11.44 -9.12
CA LEU A 196 12.52 11.51 -7.76
C LEU A 196 11.17 10.77 -7.63
N VAL A 197 10.27 10.91 -8.61
CA VAL A 197 8.97 10.23 -8.59
C VAL A 197 9.10 8.73 -8.83
N ILE A 198 9.95 8.30 -9.76
CA ILE A 198 10.20 6.88 -10.02
C ILE A 198 10.83 6.23 -8.79
N ARG A 199 11.91 6.80 -8.26
CA ARG A 199 12.59 6.28 -7.07
C ARG A 199 11.64 6.16 -5.89
N VAL A 200 10.80 7.18 -5.66
CA VAL A 200 9.90 7.18 -4.50
C VAL A 200 8.63 6.35 -4.70
N ALA A 201 7.98 6.43 -5.86
CA ALA A 201 6.68 5.81 -6.09
C ALA A 201 6.77 4.40 -6.69
N ILE A 202 7.84 4.11 -7.43
CA ILE A 202 8.03 2.83 -8.13
C ILE A 202 9.11 2.01 -7.43
N GLU A 203 10.20 2.62 -6.99
CA GLU A 203 11.33 1.90 -6.38
C GLU A 203 11.34 2.00 -4.85
N GLY A 204 10.34 2.66 -4.25
CA GLY A 204 10.06 2.65 -2.80
C GLY A 204 11.01 3.43 -1.89
N PHE A 205 11.93 4.22 -2.44
CA PHE A 205 12.78 5.08 -1.63
C PHE A 205 11.95 6.16 -0.92
N SER A 206 12.38 6.60 0.26
CA SER A 206 11.82 7.81 0.86
C SER A 206 12.35 9.07 0.21
N GLN A 207 11.60 10.16 0.36
CA GLN A 207 12.05 11.46 -0.12
C GLN A 207 13.37 11.89 0.53
N ALA A 208 13.65 11.48 1.78
CA ALA A 208 14.91 11.75 2.46
C ALA A 208 16.09 10.98 1.84
N GLU A 209 15.91 9.68 1.57
CA GLU A 209 16.93 8.84 0.92
C GLU A 209 17.27 9.36 -0.48
N VAL A 210 16.24 9.67 -1.28
CA VAL A 210 16.46 10.25 -2.61
C VAL A 210 16.98 11.68 -2.54
N ALA A 211 16.67 12.45 -1.48
CA ALA A 211 17.25 13.77 -1.29
C ALA A 211 18.78 13.69 -1.15
N VAL A 212 19.28 12.73 -0.36
CA VAL A 212 20.72 12.50 -0.21
C VAL A 212 21.36 12.11 -1.54
N GLU A 213 20.75 11.17 -2.29
CA GLU A 213 21.24 10.75 -3.61
C GLU A 213 21.26 11.90 -4.63
N LEU A 214 20.26 12.79 -4.59
CA LEU A 214 20.13 13.93 -5.50
C LEU A 214 20.85 15.21 -5.02
N GLY A 215 21.55 15.18 -3.88
CA GLY A 215 22.20 16.36 -3.32
C GLY A 215 21.22 17.47 -2.88
N LEU A 216 20.01 17.11 -2.49
CA LEU A 216 18.93 17.99 -2.04
C LEU A 216 18.76 17.93 -0.51
N THR A 217 18.10 18.95 0.04
CA THR A 217 17.53 18.85 1.39
C THR A 217 16.25 18.02 1.36
N GLU A 218 15.93 17.33 2.46
CA GLU A 218 14.69 16.56 2.58
C GLU A 218 13.45 17.43 2.30
N ALA A 219 13.43 18.66 2.81
CA ALA A 219 12.34 19.61 2.56
C ALA A 219 12.20 19.99 1.07
N ALA A 220 13.32 20.11 0.35
CA ALA A 220 13.31 20.36 -1.09
C ALA A 220 12.79 19.15 -1.87
N ALA A 221 13.25 17.93 -1.54
CA ALA A 221 12.75 16.71 -2.15
C ALA A 221 11.25 16.52 -1.89
N ARG A 222 10.76 16.81 -0.68
CA ARG A 222 9.33 16.78 -0.35
C ARG A 222 8.51 17.73 -1.22
N LYS A 223 8.93 18.99 -1.35
CA LYS A 223 8.24 19.98 -2.19
C LYS A 223 8.23 19.60 -3.68
N ARG A 224 9.38 19.11 -4.18
CA ARG A 224 9.51 18.65 -5.57
C ARG A 224 8.60 17.45 -5.85
N TYR A 225 8.61 16.46 -4.96
CA TYR A 225 7.75 15.28 -5.07
C TYR A 225 6.26 15.64 -5.04
N GLN A 226 5.83 16.52 -4.12
CA GLN A 226 4.43 16.97 -4.05
C GLN A 226 3.97 17.66 -5.34
N ARG A 227 4.80 18.55 -5.90
CA ARG A 227 4.50 19.23 -7.16
C ARG A 227 4.45 18.26 -8.33
N ALA A 228 5.37 17.31 -8.40
CA ALA A 228 5.41 16.32 -9.46
C ALA A 228 4.20 15.37 -9.41
N MET A 229 3.79 14.92 -8.22
CA MET A 229 2.56 14.13 -8.05
C MET A 229 1.30 14.92 -8.43
N ARG A 230 1.26 16.24 -8.17
CA ARG A 230 0.15 17.09 -8.61
C ARG A 230 0.07 17.16 -10.13
N ARG A 231 1.20 17.42 -10.82
CA ARG A 231 1.25 17.39 -12.30
C ARG A 231 0.84 16.04 -12.87
N LEU A 232 1.23 14.95 -12.22
CA LEU A 232 0.82 13.60 -12.62
C LEU A 232 -0.69 13.41 -12.47
N HIS A 233 -1.27 13.91 -11.37
CA HIS A 233 -2.71 13.87 -11.14
C HIS A 233 -3.47 14.71 -12.19
N ASP A 234 -3.04 15.94 -12.44
CA ASP A 234 -3.66 16.84 -13.42
C ASP A 234 -3.64 16.21 -14.83
N ALA A 235 -2.49 15.65 -15.24
CA ALA A 235 -2.37 14.97 -16.53
C ALA A 235 -3.25 13.70 -16.65
N LEU A 236 -3.48 12.98 -15.54
CA LEU A 236 -4.39 11.84 -15.51
C LEU A 236 -5.87 12.25 -15.59
N GLN A 237 -6.22 13.48 -15.20
CA GLN A 237 -7.58 14.02 -15.36
C GLN A 237 -7.87 14.52 -16.78
N GLU A 238 -6.83 14.82 -17.58
CA GLU A 238 -6.96 15.24 -18.98
C GLU A 238 -7.08 14.05 -19.96
N ILE A 239 -6.91 12.82 -19.49
CA ILE A 239 -7.12 11.61 -20.30
C ILE A 239 -8.62 11.28 -20.28
N PRO A 240 -9.31 11.30 -21.44
CA PRO A 240 -10.75 11.07 -21.54
C PRO A 240 -11.18 9.63 -21.22
#